data_AF-A0A523ZX44-F1
#
_entry.id   AF-A0A523ZX44-F1
#
_cell.length_a   1.000
_cell.length_b   1.000
_cell.length_c   1.000
_cell.angle_alpha   90.00
_cell.angle_beta   90.00
_cell.angle_gamma   90.00
#
_symmetry.space_group_name_H-M   'P 1'
#
loop_
_entity.id
_entity.type
_entity.pdbx_description
1 polymer ?
#
loop_
_entity_poly.entity_id
_entity_poly.type
_entity_poly.pdbx_seq_one_letter_code
_entity_poly.pdbx_strand_id
1 'polypeptide(L)' 'MSWGENLTLSKFTTNLSGVILLALGLVIAYFSTKADMGHATPRIFTPVGLIVALIGGILIIAWEG' A
#
# COMPACT_ATOMS: atom_id res chain seq x y z
N MET A 1 27.80 19.31 -6.13
CA MET A 1 27.46 17.87 -6.27
C MET A 1 26.32 17.57 -5.30
N SER A 2 25.05 17.57 -5.75
CA SER A 2 23.87 17.41 -4.85
C SER A 2 22.77 16.47 -5.41
N TRP A 3 22.95 15.99 -6.64
CA TRP A 3 21.98 15.10 -7.30
C TRP A 3 21.94 13.69 -6.68
N GLY A 4 23.06 13.21 -6.12
CA GLY A 4 23.16 11.87 -5.52
C GLY A 4 22.31 11.69 -4.27
N GLU A 5 22.40 12.61 -3.30
CA GLU A 5 21.65 12.52 -2.03
C GLU A 5 20.14 12.67 -2.23
N ASN A 6 19.71 13.54 -3.15
CA ASN A 6 18.28 13.70 -3.48
C ASN A 6 17.68 12.42 -4.09
N LEU A 7 18.45 11.72 -4.93
CA LEU A 7 18.03 10.42 -5.48
C LEU A 7 17.92 9.36 -4.38
N THR A 8 18.79 9.37 -3.38
CA THR A 8 18.74 8.42 -2.26
C THR A 8 17.55 8.67 -1.33
N LEU A 9 17.28 9.92 -0.98
CA LEU A 9 16.15 10.30 -0.13
C LEU A 9 14.80 10.08 -0.83
N SER A 10 14.73 10.38 -2.13
CA SER A 10 13.54 10.12 -2.94
C SER A 10 13.22 8.63 -2.99
N LYS A 11 14.23 7.78 -3.29
CA LYS A 11 14.08 6.31 -3.28
C LYS A 11 13.62 5.78 -1.93
N PHE A 12 14.23 6.26 -0.84
CA PHE A 12 13.86 5.85 0.51
C PHE A 12 12.40 6.22 0.84
N THR A 13 11.99 7.44 0.50
CA THR A 13 10.62 7.93 0.75
C THR A 13 9.59 7.18 -0.08
N THR A 14 9.90 6.88 -1.35
CA THR A 14 9.01 6.11 -2.22
C THR A 14 8.88 4.66 -1.76
N ASN A 15 9.98 4.00 -1.36
CA ASN A 15 9.90 2.65 -0.81
C ASN A 15 9.13 2.61 0.51
N LEU A 16 9.37 3.57 1.40
CA LEU A 16 8.67 3.65 2.68
C LEU A 16 7.16 3.86 2.47
N SER A 17 6.78 4.78 1.57
CA SER A 17 5.36 5.01 1.23
C SER A 17 4.73 3.80 0.55
N GLY A 18 5.44 3.10 -0.33
CA GLY A 18 5.02 1.84 -0.93
C GLY A 18 4.73 0.76 0.13
N VAL A 19 5.63 0.58 1.10
CA VAL A 19 5.44 -0.38 2.21
C VAL A 19 4.24 -0.01 3.07
N ILE A 20 4.07 1.27 3.40
CA ILE A 20 2.93 1.75 4.20
C ILE A 20 1.61 1.48 3.46
N LEU A 21 1.54 1.80 2.16
CA LEU A 21 0.35 1.56 1.35
C LEU A 21 0.05 0.06 1.23
N LEU A 22 1.08 -0.77 1.06
CA LEU A 22 0.94 -2.22 1.00
C LEU A 22 0.35 -2.76 2.31
N ALA A 23 0.91 -2.35 3.45
CA ALA A 23 0.41 -2.75 4.76
C ALA A 23 -1.03 -2.28 5.00
N LEU A 24 -1.35 -1.02 4.70
CA LEU A 24 -2.70 -0.46 4.85
C LEU A 24 -3.71 -1.19 3.97
N GLY A 25 -3.37 -1.45 2.71
CA GLY A 25 -4.24 -2.17 1.78
C GLY A 25 -4.56 -3.59 2.26
N LEU A 26 -3.55 -4.32 2.73
CA LEU A 26 -3.73 -5.66 3.31
C LEU A 26 -4.58 -5.63 4.58
N VAL A 27 -4.35 -4.65 5.46
CA VAL A 27 -5.14 -4.47 6.69
C VAL A 27 -6.61 -4.19 6.36
N ILE A 28 -6.87 -3.29 5.40
CA ILE A 28 -8.24 -2.98 4.94
C ILE A 28 -8.91 -4.23 4.35
N ALA A 29 -8.21 -4.98 3.50
CA ALA A 29 -8.73 -6.22 2.92
C ALA A 29 -8.98 -7.30 3.99
N TYR A 30 -8.09 -7.43 4.97
CA TYR A 30 -8.22 -8.37 6.08
C TYR A 30 -9.42 -8.03 6.97
N PHE A 31 -9.55 -6.78 7.41
CA PHE A 31 -10.70 -6.37 8.21
C PHE A 31 -12.00 -6.43 7.40
N SER A 32 -11.97 -6.09 6.11
CA SER A 32 -13.14 -6.20 5.24
C SER A 32 -13.68 -7.63 5.10
N THR A 33 -12.80 -8.64 5.18
CA THR A 33 -13.18 -10.06 5.09
C THR A 33 -13.54 -10.68 6.44
N LYS A 34 -12.98 -10.15 7.54
CA LYS A 34 -13.19 -10.65 8.91
C LYS A 34 -14.26 -9.91 9.69
N ALA A 35 -14.58 -8.68 9.31
CA ALA A 35 -15.62 -7.92 9.97
C ALA A 35 -16.98 -8.48 9.57
N ASP A 36 -17.70 -9.03 10.54
CA ASP A 36 -19.11 -9.38 10.40
C ASP A 36 -19.88 -8.25 11.09
N MET A 37 -20.13 -7.17 10.35
CA MET A 37 -20.96 -6.08 10.84
C MET A 37 -22.40 -6.43 10.47
N GLY A 38 -23.20 -6.86 11.45
CA GLY A 38 -24.53 -7.48 11.28
C GLY A 38 -25.59 -6.73 10.45
N HIS A 39 -25.27 -5.58 9.85
CA HIS A 39 -26.11 -4.81 8.94
C HIS A 39 -25.44 -4.41 7.61
N ALA A 40 -24.13 -4.59 7.46
CA ALA A 40 -23.41 -4.21 6.24
C ALA A 40 -22.29 -5.22 5.99
N THR A 41 -22.37 -5.95 4.89
CA THR A 41 -21.29 -6.85 4.45
C THR A 41 -20.08 -5.99 4.07
N PRO A 42 -19.02 -5.92 4.89
CA PRO A 42 -17.92 -5.01 4.63
C PRO A 42 -17.02 -5.49 3.48
N ARG A 43 -17.36 -6.63 2.84
CA ARG A 43 -16.72 -7.18 1.64
C ARG A 43 -16.60 -6.19 0.49
N ILE A 44 -17.41 -5.14 0.45
CA ILE A 44 -17.28 -4.06 -0.55
C ILE A 44 -15.93 -3.31 -0.44
N PHE A 45 -15.31 -3.32 0.74
CA PHE A 45 -14.00 -2.70 0.97
C PHE A 45 -12.82 -3.62 0.64
N THR A 46 -13.05 -4.91 0.38
CA THR A 46 -12.00 -5.86 -0.01
C THR A 46 -11.32 -5.45 -1.32
N PRO A 47 -12.06 -5.13 -2.42
CA PRO A 47 -11.42 -4.65 -3.64
C PRO A 47 -10.66 -3.33 -3.43
N VAL A 48 -11.15 -2.44 -2.56
CA VAL A 48 -10.44 -1.19 -2.21
C VAL A 48 -9.11 -1.48 -1.53
N GLY A 49 -9.11 -2.37 -0.51
CA GLY A 49 -7.88 -2.77 0.17
C GLY A 49 -6.87 -3.44 -0.78
N LEU A 50 -7.35 -4.28 -1.70
CA LEU A 50 -6.49 -4.92 -2.71
C LEU A 50 -5.88 -3.92 -3.69
N ILE A 51 -6.64 -2.92 -4.15
CA ILE A 51 -6.13 -1.86 -5.03
C ILE A 51 -5.03 -1.06 -4.30
N VAL A 52 -5.27 -0.68 -3.05
CA VAL A 52 -4.28 0.06 -2.24
C VAL A 52 -3.02 -0.78 -2.03
N ALA A 53 -3.17 -2.08 -1.78
CA ALA A 53 -2.04 -3.00 -1.63
C ALA A 53 -1.23 -3.14 -2.93
N LEU A 54 -1.91 -3.23 -4.07
CA LEU A 54 -1.29 -3.27 -5.39
C LEU A 54 -0.51 -2.00 -5.71
N ILE A 55 -1.07 -0.82 -5.42
CA ILE A 55 -0.36 0.46 -5.60
C ILE A 55 0.91 0.48 -4.75
N GLY A 56 0.84 0.06 -3.50
CA GLY A 56 2.01 -0.05 -2.63
C GLY A 56 3.09 -0.99 -3.18
N GLY A 57 2.68 -2.17 -3.66
CA GLY A 57 3.59 -3.14 -4.29
C GLY A 57 4.23 -2.62 -5.58
N ILE A 58 3.46 -1.94 -6.44
CA ILE A 58 3.99 -1.34 -7.67
C ILE A 58 5.01 -0.26 -7.34
N LEU A 59 4.79 0.57 -6.31
CA LEU A 59 5.74 1.60 -5.92
C LEU A 59 7.09 1.04 -5.46
N ILE A 60 7.08 -0.12 -4.80
CA ILE A 60 8.30 -0.82 -4.38
C ILE A 60 9.02 -1.39 -5.61
N ILE A 61 8.30 -2.14 -6.46
CA ILE A 61 8.87 -2.81 -7.63
C ILE A 61 9.38 -1.81 -8.69
N ALA A 62 8.63 -0.74 -8.95
CA ALA A 62 8.94 0.24 -9.98
C ALA A 62 10.25 1.02 -9.73
N TRP A 63 10.78 0.95 -8.51
CA TRP A 63 12.04 1.60 -8.12
C TRP A 63 13.19 0.63 -7.85
N GLU A 64 12.90 -0.66 -7.68
CA GLU A 64 13.89 -1.73 -7.64
C GLU A 64 14.31 -2.21 -9.06
N GLY A 65 13.45 -1.99 -10.06
CA GLY A 65 13.69 -2.28 -11.48
C GLY A 65 14.45 -1.20 -12.25
#